data_AF-A0A0M5IXQ8-F1
#
_entry.id   AF-A0A0M5IXQ8-F1
#
_cell.length_a   1.000
_cell.length_b   1.000
_cell.length_c   1.000
_cell.angle_alpha   90.00
_cell.angle_beta   90.00
_cell.angle_gamma   90.00
#
_symmetry.space_group_name_H-M   'P 1'
#
loop_
_entity.id
_entity.type
_entity.pdbx_description
1 polymer ?
#
loop_
_entity_poly.entity_id
_entity_poly.type
_entity_poly.pdbx_seq_one_letter_code
_entity_poly.pdbx_strand_id
1 'polypeptide(L)'
;MVDTRSLWRVTHPDLKFPGPVDTLERVREWIRLRAEHPDHELDASLYGIEKVPTCGCCGTDQGLTAVYDGRIDAAARHYRCEKHVERIPCAIEGCRRTYKLELGDSYSSRVVCGKHWRLAPKHMRDAVARVRRIGVKANWPRPIINRFCRLWERTVRAAQSAAAGDIDVAEINRVMGWDQ
;
A
#
# COMPACT_ATOMS: atom_id res chain seq x y z
N MET A 1 8.94 -8.99 -7.45
CA MET A 1 8.35 -7.75 -8.00
C MET A 1 8.84 -6.60 -7.13
N VAL A 2 9.52 -5.61 -7.71
CA VAL A 2 10.14 -4.51 -6.94
C VAL A 2 9.03 -3.61 -6.42
N ASP A 3 8.93 -3.49 -5.10
CA ASP A 3 8.01 -2.59 -4.42
C ASP A 3 8.34 -1.14 -4.81
N THR A 4 7.63 -0.62 -5.82
CA THR A 4 7.82 0.73 -6.37
C THR A 4 7.48 1.85 -5.38
N ARG A 5 7.09 1.53 -4.14
CA ARG A 5 6.84 2.49 -3.05
C ARG A 5 7.81 2.36 -1.89
N SER A 6 8.67 1.35 -1.90
CA SER A 6 9.79 1.26 -0.98
C SER A 6 10.94 2.09 -1.52
N LEU A 7 10.95 3.39 -1.18
CA LEU A 7 12.13 4.20 -1.31
C LEU A 7 13.10 3.83 -0.18
N TRP A 8 14.39 3.81 -0.51
CA TRP A 8 15.47 3.51 0.41
C TRP A 8 16.45 4.68 0.36
N ARG A 9 17.04 5.00 1.51
CA ARG A 9 18.07 6.02 1.63
C ARG A 9 19.39 5.37 2.01
N VAL A 10 20.47 5.94 1.49
CA VAL A 10 21.80 5.69 2.03
C VAL A 10 21.92 6.41 3.38
N THR A 11 22.46 5.71 4.37
CA THR A 11 22.86 6.29 5.65
C THR A 11 24.37 6.16 5.82
N HIS A 12 25.01 7.15 6.44
CA HIS A 12 26.41 7.11 6.83
C HIS A 12 26.58 8.04 8.04
N PRO A 13 27.37 7.69 9.06
CA PRO A 13 27.53 8.50 10.27
C PRO A 13 27.94 9.95 9.97
N ASP A 14 28.82 10.13 8.99
CA ASP A 14 29.37 11.44 8.62
C ASP A 14 28.61 12.17 7.49
N LEU A 15 27.47 11.65 7.03
CA LEU A 15 26.68 12.32 5.99
C LEU A 15 25.88 13.49 6.59
N LYS A 16 26.21 14.72 6.18
CA LYS A 16 25.59 15.96 6.72
C LYS A 16 24.13 16.19 6.33
N PHE A 17 23.59 15.52 5.33
CA PHE A 17 22.20 15.63 4.86
C PHE A 17 21.69 14.23 4.48
N PRO A 18 20.36 13.98 4.42
CA PRO A 18 19.88 12.64 4.10
C PRO A 18 20.51 12.18 2.78
N GLY A 19 21.10 10.98 2.82
CA GLY A 19 21.76 10.41 1.66
C GLY A 19 20.80 10.20 0.49
N PRO A 20 21.33 9.89 -0.70
CA PRO A 20 20.52 9.69 -1.90
C PRO A 20 19.40 8.68 -1.65
N VAL A 21 18.20 9.02 -2.15
CA VAL A 21 16.97 8.24 -2.01
C VAL A 21 16.58 7.66 -3.36
N ASP A 22 16.46 6.34 -3.46
CA ASP A 22 16.00 5.67 -4.69
C ASP A 22 15.46 4.26 -4.36
N THR A 23 15.15 3.47 -5.38
CA THR A 23 14.93 2.02 -5.31
C THR A 23 16.11 1.30 -4.66
N LEU A 24 15.84 0.16 -4.02
CA LEU A 24 16.87 -0.62 -3.31
C LEU A 24 18.04 -0.99 -4.21
N GLU A 25 17.76 -1.38 -5.46
CA GLU A 25 18.82 -1.74 -6.41
C GLU A 25 19.73 -0.56 -6.73
N ARG A 26 19.15 0.62 -6.99
CA ARG A 26 19.94 1.83 -7.31
C ARG A 26 20.71 2.35 -6.11
N VAL A 27 20.17 2.22 -4.90
CA VAL A 27 20.88 2.56 -3.66
C VAL A 27 22.06 1.62 -3.42
N ARG A 28 21.89 0.32 -3.62
CA ARG A 28 22.98 -0.66 -3.54
C ARG A 28 24.05 -0.41 -4.58
N GLU A 29 23.65 -0.13 -5.81
CA GLU A 29 24.57 0.20 -6.89
C GLU A 29 25.33 1.50 -6.60
N TRP A 30 24.65 2.51 -6.03
CA TRP A 30 25.30 3.73 -5.60
C TRP A 30 26.38 3.47 -4.55
N ILE A 31 26.10 2.64 -3.53
CA ILE A 31 27.09 2.26 -2.50
C ILE A 31 28.26 1.51 -3.13
N ARG A 32 27.99 0.54 -4.01
CA ARG A 32 29.03 -0.24 -4.72
C ARG A 32 29.98 0.67 -5.50
N LEU A 33 29.44 1.57 -6.32
CA LEU A 33 30.22 2.53 -7.11
C LEU A 33 31.07 3.45 -6.23
N ARG A 34 30.62 3.76 -5.02
CA ARG A 34 31.36 4.59 -4.07
C ARG A 34 32.46 3.83 -3.34
N ALA A 35 32.22 2.56 -3.02
CA ALA A 35 33.22 1.68 -2.42
C ALA A 35 34.38 1.37 -3.38
N GLU A 36 34.12 1.33 -4.68
CA GLU A 36 35.12 1.09 -5.72
C GLU A 36 35.94 2.34 -6.08
N HIS A 37 35.53 3.53 -5.61
CA HIS A 37 36.18 4.78 -5.96
C HIS A 37 37.37 5.06 -5.01
N PRO A 38 38.63 5.09 -5.50
CA PRO A 38 39.81 5.14 -4.63
C PRO A 38 39.92 6.39 -3.75
N ASP A 39 39.39 7.52 -4.24
CA ASP A 39 39.48 8.83 -3.59
C ASP A 39 38.18 9.24 -2.88
N HIS A 40 37.36 8.27 -2.48
CA HIS A 40 36.09 8.61 -1.83
C HIS A 40 36.31 9.05 -0.37
N GLU A 41 35.84 10.26 -0.04
CA GLU A 41 36.10 10.92 1.25
C GLU A 41 35.51 10.20 2.48
N LEU A 42 34.54 9.30 2.27
CA LEU A 42 33.81 8.62 3.34
C LEU A 42 34.15 7.13 3.35
N ASP A 43 34.27 6.56 4.55
CA ASP A 43 34.54 5.13 4.72
C ASP A 43 33.38 4.29 4.17
N ALA A 44 33.65 3.63 3.05
CA ALA A 44 32.64 2.85 2.34
C ALA A 44 32.06 1.69 3.16
N SER A 45 32.77 1.22 4.20
CA SER A 45 32.30 0.15 5.08
C SER A 45 31.18 0.60 6.03
N LEU A 46 31.01 1.91 6.24
CA LEU A 46 30.02 2.49 7.14
C LEU A 46 28.69 2.84 6.45
N TYR A 47 28.57 2.57 5.15
CA TYR A 47 27.33 2.78 4.42
C TYR A 47 26.23 1.80 4.86
N GLY A 48 25.13 2.37 5.35
CA GLY A 48 23.88 1.68 5.64
C GLY A 48 22.79 1.96 4.60
N ILE A 49 21.75 1.14 4.63
CA ILE A 49 20.54 1.34 3.82
C ILE A 49 19.35 1.33 4.78
N GLU A 50 18.54 2.39 4.74
CA GLU A 50 17.34 2.50 5.56
C GLU A 50 16.12 2.70 4.67
N LYS A 51 14.98 2.16 5.09
CA LYS A 51 13.71 2.37 4.39
C LYS A 51 13.20 3.78 4.66
N VAL A 52 12.93 4.53 3.61
CA VAL A 52 12.34 5.86 3.71
C VAL A 52 10.83 5.70 3.86
N PRO A 53 10.20 6.32 4.88
CA PRO A 53 8.75 6.39 4.92
C PRO A 53 8.26 7.10 3.65
N THR A 54 7.23 6.59 2.99
CA THR A 54 6.63 7.22 1.81
C THR A 54 5.14 7.44 2.02
N CYS A 55 4.59 8.46 1.37
CA CYS A 55 3.14 8.68 1.41
C CYS A 55 2.44 7.50 0.72
N GLY A 56 1.55 6.79 1.44
CA GLY A 56 0.81 5.66 0.87
C GLY A 56 -0.10 6.02 -0.32
N CYS A 57 -0.37 7.31 -0.53
CA CYS A 57 -1.21 7.82 -1.63
C CYS A 57 -0.42 8.12 -2.90
N CYS A 58 0.63 8.95 -2.82
CA CYS A 58 1.39 9.40 -3.98
C CYS A 58 2.83 8.86 -4.06
N GLY A 59 3.33 8.22 -3.00
CA GLY A 59 4.69 7.69 -2.94
C GLY A 59 5.77 8.74 -2.66
N THR A 60 5.40 10.01 -2.42
CA THR A 60 6.37 11.07 -2.08
C THR A 60 6.99 10.80 -0.71
N ASP A 61 8.29 11.01 -0.60
CA ASP A 61 9.07 11.09 0.63
C ASP A 61 9.11 12.52 1.21
N GLN A 62 8.93 13.52 0.35
CA GLN A 62 8.87 14.94 0.74
C GLN A 62 7.57 15.31 1.49
N GLY A 63 7.69 16.17 2.50
CA GLY A 63 6.54 16.67 3.27
C GLY A 63 5.87 15.58 4.10
N LEU A 64 6.62 14.53 4.47
CA LEU A 64 6.19 13.51 5.41
C LEU A 64 6.48 13.94 6.83
N THR A 65 5.50 14.61 7.40
CA THR A 65 5.37 14.72 8.84
C THR A 65 4.86 13.39 9.37
N ALA A 66 5.71 12.67 10.11
CA ALA A 66 5.21 11.70 11.07
C ALA A 66 4.14 12.42 11.93
N VAL A 67 2.92 11.87 11.96
CA VAL A 67 1.84 12.33 12.85
C VAL A 67 1.66 13.86 12.80
N TYR A 68 1.13 14.40 11.70
CA TYR A 68 0.78 15.83 11.64
C TYR A 68 -0.16 16.16 12.81
N ASP A 69 0.35 16.74 13.89
CA ASP A 69 -0.41 17.46 14.92
C ASP A 69 -1.68 16.72 15.43
N GLY A 70 -1.62 15.38 15.56
CA GLY A 70 -2.78 14.54 15.95
C GLY A 70 -3.86 14.31 14.87
N ARG A 71 -3.68 14.80 13.64
CA ARG A 71 -4.60 14.65 12.51
C ARG A 71 -4.53 13.30 11.80
N ILE A 72 -3.41 12.58 11.97
CA ILE A 72 -3.23 11.21 11.48
C ILE A 72 -3.25 10.30 12.71
N ASP A 73 -4.14 9.31 12.69
CA ASP A 73 -4.23 8.28 13.73
C ASP A 73 -2.89 7.51 13.84
N ALA A 74 -2.43 7.26 15.07
CA ALA A 74 -1.24 6.46 15.34
C ALA A 74 -1.35 5.02 14.78
N ALA A 75 -2.57 4.51 14.61
CA ALA A 75 -2.83 3.21 13.99
C ALA A 75 -2.82 3.24 12.44
N ALA A 76 -2.48 4.37 11.82
CA ALA A 76 -2.42 4.47 10.37
C ALA A 76 -1.35 3.53 9.78
N ARG A 77 -1.76 2.70 8.82
CA ARG A 77 -0.87 1.73 8.16
C ARG A 77 0.25 2.35 7.31
N HIS A 78 0.05 3.57 6.84
CA HIS A 78 0.98 4.25 5.94
C HIS A 78 1.07 5.74 6.30
N TYR A 79 2.22 6.35 6.06
CA TYR A 79 2.39 7.80 6.20
C TYR A 79 1.57 8.58 5.15
N ARG A 80 1.30 9.87 5.43
CA ARG A 80 0.64 10.80 4.52
C ARG A 80 1.45 12.08 4.43
N CYS A 81 1.54 12.64 3.22
CA CYS A 81 1.99 14.02 3.06
C CYS A 81 0.81 14.98 3.29
N GLU A 82 1.11 16.27 3.46
CA GLU A 82 0.13 17.36 3.67
C GLU A 82 -1.06 17.29 2.71
N LYS A 83 -0.80 17.04 1.43
CA LYS A 83 -1.83 16.98 0.38
C LYS A 83 -2.81 15.82 0.56
N HIS A 84 -2.42 14.77 1.28
CA HIS A 84 -3.17 13.54 1.43
C HIS A 84 -3.52 13.21 2.87
N VAL A 85 -3.38 14.17 3.79
CA VAL A 85 -3.67 13.95 5.21
C VAL A 85 -5.09 13.44 5.40
N GLU A 86 -6.09 13.96 4.69
CA GLU A 86 -7.51 13.51 4.77
C GLU A 86 -7.92 12.53 3.67
N ARG A 87 -6.98 11.66 3.26
CA ARG A 87 -7.20 10.74 2.14
C ARG A 87 -6.85 9.30 2.48
N ILE A 88 -7.74 8.38 2.07
CA ILE A 88 -7.55 6.94 2.16
C ILE A 88 -7.01 6.44 0.81
N PRO A 89 -5.82 5.82 0.74
CA PRO A 89 -5.32 5.23 -0.48
C PRO A 89 -6.08 3.96 -0.84
N CYS A 90 -6.07 3.60 -2.12
CA CYS A 90 -6.48 2.27 -2.53
C CYS A 90 -5.59 1.21 -1.85
N ALA A 91 -6.20 0.12 -1.38
CA ALA A 91 -5.51 -0.98 -0.71
C ALA A 91 -4.58 -1.81 -1.61
N ILE A 92 -4.57 -1.54 -2.93
CA ILE A 92 -3.61 -2.13 -3.85
C ILE A 92 -2.37 -1.23 -3.88
N GLU A 93 -1.22 -1.84 -3.62
CA GLU A 93 0.09 -1.21 -3.69
C GLU A 93 0.35 -0.65 -5.10
N GLY A 94 1.08 0.46 -5.19
CA GLY A 94 1.28 1.19 -6.45
C GLY A 94 0.06 2.01 -6.93
N CYS A 95 -1.16 1.73 -6.47
CA CYS A 95 -2.35 2.47 -6.92
C CYS A 95 -2.42 3.90 -6.37
N ARG A 96 -2.36 4.91 -7.25
CA ARG A 96 -2.42 6.33 -6.87
C ARG A 96 -3.85 6.86 -6.62
N ARG A 97 -4.88 6.02 -6.70
CA ARG A 97 -6.26 6.44 -6.43
C ARG A 97 -6.47 6.61 -4.94
N THR A 98 -7.08 7.73 -4.57
CA THR A 98 -7.37 8.11 -3.19
C THR A 98 -8.84 8.46 -3.03
N TYR A 99 -9.31 8.35 -1.80
CA TYR A 99 -10.70 8.61 -1.39
C TYR A 99 -10.70 9.61 -0.26
N LYS A 100 -11.72 10.47 -0.19
CA LYS A 100 -11.91 11.37 0.95
C LYS A 100 -12.23 10.54 2.20
N LEU A 101 -11.64 10.90 3.33
CA LEU A 101 -12.01 10.35 4.63
C LEU A 101 -13.38 10.91 5.01
N GLU A 102 -14.38 10.07 5.28
CA GLU A 102 -15.70 10.50 5.75
C GLU A 102 -15.85 10.34 7.27
N LEU A 103 -16.88 10.96 7.84
CA LEU A 103 -17.14 10.92 9.28
C LEU A 103 -17.42 9.47 9.72
N GLY A 104 -16.53 8.91 10.54
CA GLY A 104 -16.59 7.51 10.99
C GLY A 104 -15.60 6.57 10.28
N ASP A 105 -14.89 7.04 9.25
CA ASP A 105 -13.76 6.31 8.68
C ASP A 105 -12.50 6.47 9.53
N SER A 106 -11.69 5.42 9.59
CA SER A 106 -10.34 5.44 10.18
C SER A 106 -9.28 5.47 9.08
N TYR A 107 -8.09 5.97 9.39
CA TYR A 107 -6.91 5.83 8.52
C TYR A 107 -6.47 4.38 8.29
N SER A 108 -6.98 3.45 9.10
CA SER A 108 -6.82 2.01 8.92
C SER A 108 -7.83 1.41 7.92
N SER A 109 -8.86 2.16 7.52
CA SER A 109 -9.88 1.71 6.57
C SER A 109 -9.25 1.33 5.23
N ARG A 110 -9.67 0.18 4.70
CA ARG A 110 -9.16 -0.37 3.44
C ARG A 110 -10.20 -0.17 2.35
N VAL A 111 -9.91 0.71 1.40
CA VAL A 111 -10.77 0.97 0.23
C VAL A 111 -10.11 0.38 -1.02
N VAL A 112 -10.89 -0.27 -1.89
CA VAL A 112 -10.39 -0.76 -3.18
C VAL A 112 -11.06 0.03 -4.30
N CYS A 113 -10.25 0.53 -5.24
CA CYS A 113 -10.79 1.31 -6.34
C CYS A 113 -11.53 0.42 -7.35
N GLY A 114 -12.48 0.99 -8.10
CA GLY A 114 -13.29 0.21 -9.04
C GLY A 114 -12.47 -0.58 -10.09
N LYS A 115 -11.29 -0.09 -10.49
CA LYS A 115 -10.38 -0.84 -11.38
C LYS A 115 -9.87 -2.11 -10.68
N HIS A 116 -9.33 -1.97 -9.48
CA HIS A 116 -8.77 -3.09 -8.73
C HIS A 116 -9.82 -4.01 -8.11
N TRP A 117 -11.02 -3.50 -7.84
CA TRP A 117 -12.12 -4.31 -7.38
C TRP A 117 -12.47 -5.39 -8.41
N ARG A 118 -12.38 -5.06 -9.71
CA ARG A 118 -12.62 -6.01 -10.81
C ARG A 118 -11.54 -7.09 -10.95
N LEU A 119 -10.42 -6.99 -10.25
CA LEU A 119 -9.41 -8.07 -10.21
C LEU A 119 -9.84 -9.23 -9.30
N ALA A 120 -10.66 -8.96 -8.26
CA ALA A 120 -11.19 -10.04 -7.44
C ALA A 120 -12.19 -10.89 -8.25
N PRO A 121 -12.30 -12.21 -8.03
CA PRO A 121 -13.25 -13.08 -8.73
C PRO A 121 -14.70 -12.56 -8.67
N LYS A 122 -15.43 -12.68 -9.79
CA LYS A 122 -16.81 -12.14 -9.93
C LYS A 122 -17.75 -12.62 -8.82
N HIS A 123 -17.73 -13.91 -8.51
CA HIS A 123 -18.60 -14.50 -7.49
C HIS A 123 -18.37 -13.90 -6.09
N MET A 124 -17.14 -13.53 -5.74
CA MET A 124 -16.84 -12.87 -4.46
C MET A 124 -17.40 -11.46 -4.43
N ARG A 125 -17.24 -10.70 -5.53
CA ARG A 125 -17.78 -9.35 -5.65
C ARG A 125 -19.30 -9.35 -5.54
N ASP A 126 -19.95 -10.31 -6.19
CA ASP A 126 -21.41 -10.47 -6.16
C ASP A 126 -21.91 -10.86 -4.76
N ALA A 127 -21.16 -11.71 -4.04
CA ALA A 127 -21.47 -12.05 -2.65
C ALA A 127 -21.39 -10.81 -1.72
N VAL A 128 -20.34 -9.99 -1.86
CA VAL A 128 -20.21 -8.73 -1.12
C VAL A 128 -21.37 -7.78 -1.45
N ALA A 129 -21.70 -7.60 -2.73
CA ALA A 129 -22.81 -6.76 -3.16
C ALA A 129 -24.17 -7.25 -2.61
N ARG A 130 -24.38 -8.57 -2.54
CA ARG A 130 -25.58 -9.18 -1.96
C ARG A 130 -25.68 -8.89 -0.47
N VAL A 131 -24.61 -9.13 0.29
CA VAL A 131 -24.60 -8.87 1.74
C VAL A 131 -24.75 -7.37 2.03
N ARG A 132 -24.15 -6.49 1.22
CA ARG A 132 -24.34 -5.04 1.34
C ARG A 132 -25.80 -4.64 1.17
N ARG A 133 -26.50 -5.17 0.16
CA ARG A 133 -27.94 -4.90 -0.06
C ARG A 133 -28.79 -5.35 1.14
N ILE A 134 -28.50 -6.54 1.68
CA ILE A 134 -29.18 -7.04 2.89
C ILE A 134 -28.89 -6.13 4.08
N GLY A 135 -27.63 -5.72 4.29
CA GLY A 135 -27.22 -4.83 5.37
C GLY A 135 -27.93 -3.49 5.32
N VAL A 136 -27.99 -2.85 4.15
CA VAL A 136 -28.74 -1.60 3.96
C VAL A 136 -30.22 -1.77 4.28
N LYS A 137 -30.87 -2.83 3.77
CA LYS A 137 -32.30 -3.08 4.03
C LYS A 137 -32.60 -3.39 5.50
N ALA A 138 -31.69 -4.06 6.19
CA ALA A 138 -31.86 -4.50 7.58
C ALA A 138 -31.28 -3.53 8.62
N ASN A 139 -30.79 -2.36 8.20
CA ASN A 139 -30.09 -1.39 9.05
C ASN A 139 -28.88 -1.97 9.81
N TRP A 140 -28.06 -2.76 9.11
CA TRP A 140 -26.75 -3.27 9.57
C TRP A 140 -26.73 -3.91 10.97
N PRO A 141 -27.49 -4.99 11.22
CA PRO A 141 -27.38 -5.70 12.48
C PRO A 141 -25.99 -6.35 12.59
N ARG A 142 -25.50 -6.52 13.83
CA ARG A 142 -24.14 -6.99 14.12
C ARG A 142 -23.71 -8.25 13.36
N PRO A 143 -24.55 -9.30 13.20
CA PRO A 143 -24.19 -10.48 12.42
C PRO A 143 -23.92 -10.19 10.94
N ILE A 144 -24.66 -9.25 10.35
CA ILE A 144 -24.49 -8.85 8.94
C ILE A 144 -23.22 -8.01 8.78
N ILE A 145 -22.92 -7.10 9.71
CA ILE A 145 -21.65 -6.35 9.73
C ILE A 145 -20.48 -7.34 9.75
N ASN A 146 -20.46 -8.28 10.69
CA ASN A 146 -19.38 -9.26 10.81
C ASN A 146 -19.20 -10.10 9.53
N ARG A 147 -20.32 -10.54 8.94
CA ARG A 147 -20.31 -11.28 7.67
C ARG A 147 -19.76 -10.43 6.53
N PHE A 148 -20.18 -9.16 6.45
CA PHE A 148 -19.71 -8.22 5.45
C PHE A 148 -18.21 -7.96 5.58
N CYS A 149 -17.71 -7.65 6.79
CA CYS A 149 -16.29 -7.42 7.05
C CYS A 149 -15.43 -8.63 6.62
N ARG A 150 -15.84 -9.85 6.99
CA ARG A 150 -15.13 -11.08 6.58
C ARG A 150 -15.09 -11.26 5.06
N LEU A 151 -16.23 -11.06 4.38
CA LEU A 151 -16.29 -11.19 2.92
C LEU A 151 -15.48 -10.08 2.23
N TRP A 152 -15.56 -8.85 2.73
CA TRP A 152 -14.79 -7.72 2.25
C TRP A 152 -13.30 -8.02 2.34
N GLU A 153 -12.78 -8.39 3.51
CA GLU A 153 -11.37 -8.70 3.72
C GLU A 153 -10.86 -9.81 2.78
N ARG A 154 -11.61 -10.89 2.63
CA ARG A 154 -11.27 -11.97 1.68
C ARG A 154 -11.20 -11.47 0.25
N THR A 155 -12.18 -10.65 -0.17
CA THR A 155 -12.25 -10.12 -1.55
C THR A 155 -11.13 -9.13 -1.81
N VAL A 156 -10.78 -8.29 -0.83
CA VAL A 156 -9.64 -7.38 -0.92
C VAL A 156 -8.33 -8.16 -1.02
N ARG A 157 -8.13 -9.23 -0.24
CA ARG A 157 -6.95 -10.09 -0.34
C ARG A 157 -6.84 -10.74 -1.73
N ALA A 158 -7.95 -11.25 -2.28
CA ALA A 158 -7.97 -11.80 -3.63
C ALA A 158 -7.60 -10.75 -4.69
N ALA A 159 -8.14 -9.53 -4.59
CA ALA A 159 -7.75 -8.42 -5.48
C ALA A 159 -6.27 -8.05 -5.35
N GLN A 160 -5.70 -8.12 -4.14
CA GLN A 160 -4.28 -7.86 -3.89
C GLN A 160 -3.39 -8.91 -4.53
N SER A 161 -3.67 -10.19 -4.30
CA SER A 161 -2.90 -11.28 -4.91
C SER A 161 -3.00 -11.26 -6.44
N ALA A 162 -4.18 -10.97 -7.00
CA ALA A 162 -4.34 -10.80 -8.45
C ALA A 162 -3.57 -9.58 -8.98
N ALA A 163 -3.55 -8.45 -8.26
CA ALA A 163 -2.77 -7.27 -8.64
C ALA A 163 -1.25 -7.51 -8.54
N ALA A 164 -0.82 -8.34 -7.60
CA ALA A 164 0.55 -8.77 -7.43
C ALA A 164 0.97 -9.86 -8.45
N GLY A 165 0.08 -10.30 -9.34
CA GLY A 165 0.39 -11.37 -10.30
C GLY A 165 0.49 -12.76 -9.67
N ASP A 166 0.12 -12.92 -8.40
CA ASP A 166 0.18 -14.19 -7.66
C ASP A 166 -1.03 -15.11 -7.96
N ILE A 167 -2.04 -14.60 -8.67
CA ILE A 167 -3.22 -15.37 -9.06
C ILE A 167 -3.24 -15.50 -10.58
N ASP A 168 -3.00 -16.72 -11.07
CA ASP A 168 -3.42 -17.12 -12.40
C ASP A 168 -4.94 -17.31 -12.39
N VAL A 169 -5.66 -16.22 -12.66
CA VAL A 169 -7.13 -16.20 -12.72
C VAL A 169 -7.65 -17.16 -13.79
N ALA A 170 -6.88 -17.38 -14.87
CA ALA A 170 -7.24 -18.31 -15.93
C ALA A 170 -7.13 -19.77 -15.45
N GLU A 171 -6.14 -20.09 -14.62
CA GLU A 171 -6.02 -21.42 -14.01
C GLU A 171 -7.11 -21.67 -12.96
N ILE A 172 -7.43 -20.69 -12.10
CA ILE A 172 -8.54 -20.82 -11.14
C ILE A 172 -9.87 -21.03 -11.85
N ASN A 173 -10.15 -20.25 -12.90
CA ASN A 173 -11.39 -20.39 -13.65
C ASN A 173 -11.47 -21.75 -14.37
N ARG A 174 -10.35 -22.25 -14.90
CA ARG A 174 -10.25 -23.58 -15.54
C ARG A 174 -10.50 -24.72 -14.56
N VAL A 175 -9.87 -24.68 -13.39
CA VAL A 175 -10.00 -25.72 -12.35
C VAL A 175 -11.41 -25.75 -11.76
N MET A 176 -12.03 -24.58 -11.60
CA MET A 176 -13.36 -24.46 -10.99
C MET A 176 -14.52 -24.53 -11.97
N GLY A 177 -14.26 -24.58 -13.28
CA GLY A 177 -15.29 -24.66 -14.33
C GLY A 177 -16.20 -23.42 -14.39
N TRP A 178 -15.70 -22.24 -14.04
CA TRP A 178 -16.50 -21.01 -13.98
C TRP A 178 -16.62 -20.24 -15.31
N ASP A 179 -15.93 -20.73 -16.35
CA ASP A 179 -16.00 -20.21 -17.72
C ASP A 179 -16.93 -21.06 -18.63
N GLN A 180 -17.75 -21.95 -18.06
CA GLN A 180 -18.82 -22.69 -18.76
C GLN A 180 -20.21 -22.09 -18.48
#